data_AF-A0A914UP52-F1
#
_entry.id   AF-A0A914UP52-F1
#
_cell.length_a   1.000
_cell.length_b   1.000
_cell.length_c   1.000
_cell.angle_alpha   90.00
_cell.angle_beta   90.00
_cell.angle_gamma   90.00
#
_symmetry.space_group_name_H-M   'P 1'
#
loop_
_entity.id
_entity.type
_entity.pdbx_description
1 polymer ?
#
loop_
_entity_poly.entity_id
_entity_poly.type
_entity_poly.pdbx_seq_one_letter_code
_entity_poly.pdbx_strand_id
1 'polypeptide(L)'
;MDEQEPRSSAAMVVDGEQYVKYGELIVLGYNGSQESGRKDGNGRRHRSKMIVGQRSVGNGIKKAAVSTVSVPAQLTQAVQDRTRHVVSYTYSRNHTVLVEYTPDVTKDMFQVGRSSETQIDFTVVDTWLASGGNILPPGGNSPRCVMPQQADDSNGGRPISSTISRYACRILVDRDQPHTARLYAAGFDASRNVFLGEKATKWTKKNGEVDGLTTNGILILHPHRTRDSADAADDEQIPDNPMYVWREVSVDGDIYTLRETRSSSTRGDRVRDET
;
A
#
# COMPACT_ATOMS: atom_id res chain seq x y z
N MET A 1 22.13 29.97 -16.01
CA MET A 1 21.44 28.82 -16.62
C MET A 1 22.26 27.61 -16.22
N ASP A 2 21.97 27.06 -15.05
CA ASP A 2 22.55 25.79 -14.63
C ASP A 2 21.50 24.73 -14.96
N GLU A 3 21.71 24.01 -16.06
CA GLU A 3 20.98 22.79 -16.37
C GLU A 3 21.30 21.77 -15.28
N GLN A 4 20.33 21.54 -14.40
CA GLN A 4 20.45 20.51 -13.38
C GLN A 4 20.24 19.16 -14.08
N GLU A 5 21.33 18.44 -14.38
CA GLU A 5 21.28 17.10 -14.95
C GLU A 5 20.34 16.20 -14.13
N PRO A 6 19.53 15.34 -14.79
CA PRO A 6 18.69 14.38 -14.09
C PRO A 6 19.60 13.47 -13.25
N ARG A 7 19.33 13.39 -11.94
CA ARG A 7 20.02 12.47 -11.03
C ARG A 7 19.87 11.05 -11.56
N SER A 8 20.91 10.57 -12.24
CA SER A 8 21.07 9.21 -12.72
C SER A 8 20.73 8.23 -11.59
N SER A 9 19.84 7.27 -11.86
CA SER A 9 19.57 6.16 -10.96
C SER A 9 20.90 5.47 -10.64
N ALA A 10 21.32 5.48 -9.37
CA ALA A 10 22.58 4.88 -8.97
C ALA A 10 22.53 3.36 -9.21
N ALA A 11 23.26 2.89 -10.22
CA ALA A 11 23.50 1.46 -10.41
C ALA A 11 24.32 0.95 -9.22
N MET A 12 23.77 -0.03 -8.49
CA MET A 12 24.51 -0.71 -7.43
C MET A 12 25.10 -1.99 -8.01
N VAL A 13 26.39 -2.23 -7.78
CA VAL A 13 27.04 -3.48 -8.17
C VAL A 13 27.05 -4.40 -6.96
N VAL A 14 26.37 -5.53 -7.06
CA VAL A 14 26.43 -6.62 -6.08
C VAL A 14 26.86 -7.87 -6.85
N ASP A 15 27.92 -8.53 -6.41
CA ASP A 15 28.47 -9.75 -7.02
C ASP A 15 28.78 -9.66 -8.54
N GLY A 16 29.10 -8.45 -9.02
CA GLY A 16 29.46 -8.21 -10.43
C GLY A 16 28.27 -7.97 -11.37
N GLU A 17 27.03 -8.07 -10.88
CA GLU A 17 25.83 -7.70 -11.64
C GLU A 17 25.44 -6.24 -11.35
N GLN A 18 25.19 -5.45 -12.40
CA GLN A 18 24.60 -4.12 -12.27
C GLN A 18 23.14 -4.24 -11.90
N TYR A 19 22.78 -3.75 -10.72
CA TYR A 19 21.42 -3.70 -10.21
C TYR A 19 20.90 -2.26 -10.25
N VAL A 20 19.79 -2.04 -10.95
CA VAL A 20 19.16 -0.72 -11.02
C VAL A 20 18.36 -0.48 -9.74
N LYS A 21 18.76 0.54 -8.96
CA LYS A 21 18.04 0.97 -7.77
C LYS A 21 16.92 1.93 -8.16
N TYR A 22 15.68 1.59 -7.83
CA TYR A 22 14.54 2.51 -7.99
C TYR A 22 14.43 3.47 -6.81
N GLY A 23 14.67 2.99 -5.58
CA GLY A 23 14.52 3.81 -4.37
C GLY A 23 14.65 3.01 -3.09
N GLU A 24 14.10 3.55 -2.00
CA GLU A 24 14.10 2.93 -0.68
C GLU A 24 12.78 3.19 0.05
N LEU A 25 12.30 2.20 0.81
CA LEU A 25 11.23 2.38 1.78
C LEU A 25 11.83 2.38 3.17
N ILE A 26 11.42 3.33 4.00
CA ILE A 26 11.89 3.50 5.38
C ILE A 26 10.67 3.59 6.28
N VAL A 27 10.64 2.78 7.34
CA VAL A 27 9.60 2.85 8.37
C VAL A 27 10.00 3.90 9.39
N LEU A 28 9.19 4.96 9.49
CA LEU A 28 9.37 6.01 10.47
C LEU A 28 8.88 5.58 11.85
N GLY A 29 9.43 6.19 12.91
CA GLY A 29 9.01 5.96 14.30
C GLY A 29 9.71 4.79 15.01
N TYR A 30 10.74 4.20 14.43
CA TYR A 30 11.55 3.16 15.06
C TYR A 30 12.77 3.70 15.86
N ASN A 31 13.05 5.01 15.82
CA ASN A 31 14.04 5.74 16.63
C ASN A 31 15.36 4.98 16.91
N GLY A 32 15.94 4.31 15.92
CA GLY A 32 17.21 3.58 16.08
C GLY A 32 17.13 2.26 16.85
N SER A 33 15.93 1.76 17.17
CA SER A 33 15.75 0.39 17.65
C SER A 33 16.29 -0.56 16.58
N GLN A 34 17.24 -1.41 16.97
CA GLN A 34 17.83 -2.39 16.07
C GLN A 34 16.74 -3.30 15.51
N GLU A 35 16.91 -3.75 14.27
CA GLU A 35 16.05 -4.77 13.66
C GLU A 35 15.77 -5.87 14.68
N SER A 36 14.49 -6.14 14.93
CA SER A 36 14.11 -7.12 15.94
C SER A 36 14.82 -8.43 15.62
N GLY A 37 15.58 -8.96 16.58
CA GLY A 37 16.18 -10.30 16.47
C GLY A 37 15.12 -11.40 16.36
N ARG A 38 13.84 -11.06 16.64
CA ARG A 38 12.69 -11.93 16.43
C ARG A 38 12.43 -12.08 14.94
N LYS A 39 12.61 -13.31 14.48
CA LYS A 39 12.18 -13.75 13.15
C LYS A 39 10.67 -13.94 13.16
N ASP A 40 10.01 -13.57 12.07
CA ASP A 40 8.62 -13.94 11.83
C ASP A 40 8.48 -15.46 11.60
N GLY A 41 7.25 -15.94 11.39
CA GLY A 41 6.96 -17.36 11.14
C GLY A 41 7.68 -17.96 9.93
N ASN A 42 8.24 -17.12 9.05
CA ASN A 42 9.01 -17.50 7.87
C ASN A 42 10.52 -17.24 8.02
N GLY A 43 10.99 -16.95 9.24
CA GLY A 43 12.41 -16.75 9.50
C GLY A 43 12.94 -15.37 9.13
N ARG A 44 12.10 -14.43 8.66
CA ARG A 44 12.51 -13.09 8.24
C ARG A 44 12.54 -12.14 9.43
N ARG A 45 13.59 -11.32 9.53
CA ARG A 45 13.68 -10.28 10.56
C ARG A 45 12.80 -9.10 10.19
N HIS A 46 12.23 -8.45 11.19
CA HIS A 46 11.59 -7.15 11.00
C HIS A 46 12.65 -6.12 10.61
N ARG A 47 12.52 -5.55 9.41
CA ARG A 47 13.43 -4.54 8.87
C ARG A 47 12.77 -3.17 8.93
N SER A 48 13.53 -2.15 9.30
CA SER A 48 13.09 -0.75 9.25
C SER A 48 13.32 -0.11 7.88
N LYS A 49 14.05 -0.79 6.98
CA LYS A 49 14.39 -0.32 5.64
C LYS A 49 14.30 -1.45 4.61
N MET A 50 13.84 -1.12 3.41
CA MET A 50 13.89 -1.99 2.24
C MET A 50 14.42 -1.20 1.04
N ILE A 51 15.39 -1.78 0.32
CA ILE A 51 15.82 -1.26 -0.98
C ILE A 51 14.82 -1.73 -2.03
N VAL A 52 14.31 -0.80 -2.83
CA VAL A 52 13.45 -1.08 -3.98
C VAL A 52 14.30 -0.96 -5.23
N GLY A 53 14.38 -2.01 -6.03
CA GLY A 53 15.10 -1.94 -7.29
C GLY A 53 14.74 -3.07 -8.23
N GLN A 54 15.22 -2.94 -9.45
CA GLN A 54 14.78 -3.70 -10.60
C GLN A 54 14.94 -5.21 -10.40
N ARG A 55 13.84 -5.95 -10.54
CA ARG A 55 13.88 -7.41 -10.45
C ARG A 55 14.57 -7.99 -11.69
N SER A 56 15.13 -9.20 -11.56
CA SER A 56 15.68 -9.94 -12.71
C SER A 56 14.63 -10.18 -13.80
N VAL A 57 13.38 -10.45 -13.41
CA VAL A 57 12.23 -10.61 -14.31
C VAL A 57 11.10 -9.70 -13.86
N GLY A 58 10.51 -8.96 -14.82
CA GLY A 58 9.36 -8.09 -14.60
C GLY A 58 8.16 -8.86 -14.05
N ASN A 59 7.66 -8.45 -12.89
CA ASN A 59 6.53 -9.08 -12.21
C ASN A 59 5.33 -8.13 -12.04
N GLY A 60 5.32 -7.01 -12.77
CA GLY A 60 4.25 -6.04 -12.77
C GLY A 60 2.93 -6.62 -13.27
N ILE A 61 1.89 -5.81 -13.15
CA ILE A 61 0.54 -6.17 -13.59
C ILE A 61 -0.10 -5.00 -14.32
N LYS A 62 -1.02 -5.33 -15.23
CA LYS A 62 -1.89 -4.36 -15.90
C LYS A 62 -3.31 -4.90 -15.98
N LYS A 63 -4.29 -3.99 -15.96
CA LYS A 63 -5.70 -4.36 -16.11
C LYS A 63 -5.92 -5.12 -17.41
N ALA A 64 -6.83 -6.08 -17.36
CA ALA A 64 -7.27 -6.87 -18.49
C ALA A 64 -8.81 -6.91 -18.51
N ALA A 65 -9.40 -8.09 -18.45
CA ALA A 65 -10.84 -8.27 -18.53
C ALA A 65 -11.56 -7.77 -17.26
N VAL A 66 -12.76 -7.21 -17.47
CA VAL A 66 -13.72 -6.91 -16.41
C VAL A 66 -14.96 -7.76 -16.66
N SER A 67 -15.44 -8.44 -15.63
CA SER A 67 -16.63 -9.28 -15.72
C SER A 67 -17.54 -9.08 -14.51
N THR A 68 -18.84 -9.27 -14.71
CA THR A 68 -19.83 -9.21 -13.63
C THR A 68 -20.40 -10.61 -13.43
N VAL A 69 -20.39 -11.06 -12.18
CA VAL A 69 -20.85 -12.40 -11.79
C VAL A 69 -21.96 -12.31 -10.75
N SER A 70 -22.91 -13.24 -10.83
CA SER A 70 -24.04 -13.36 -9.92
C SER A 70 -23.84 -14.38 -8.81
N VAL A 71 -22.62 -14.88 -8.65
CA VAL A 71 -22.22 -15.85 -7.63
C VAL A 71 -21.14 -15.26 -6.72
N PRO A 72 -20.93 -15.80 -5.51
CA PRO A 72 -19.81 -15.42 -4.66
C PRO A 72 -18.48 -15.52 -5.42
N ALA A 73 -17.64 -14.48 -5.32
CA ALA A 73 -16.39 -14.35 -6.07
C ALA A 73 -15.48 -15.58 -5.94
N GLN A 74 -15.40 -16.16 -4.74
CA GLN A 74 -14.55 -17.32 -4.43
C GLN A 74 -14.91 -18.59 -5.22
N LEU A 75 -16.13 -18.66 -5.75
CA LEU A 75 -16.59 -19.81 -6.55
C LEU A 75 -16.29 -19.65 -8.04
N THR A 76 -15.80 -18.48 -8.47
CA THR A 76 -15.53 -18.22 -9.88
C THR A 76 -14.16 -18.75 -10.30
N GLN A 77 -14.06 -19.23 -11.54
CA GLN A 77 -12.80 -19.75 -12.08
C GLN A 77 -11.69 -18.68 -12.08
N ALA A 78 -12.02 -17.42 -12.35
CA ALA A 78 -11.06 -16.33 -12.37
C ALA A 78 -10.37 -16.13 -11.00
N VAL A 79 -11.10 -16.25 -9.89
CA VAL A 79 -10.56 -16.10 -8.53
C VAL A 79 -9.83 -17.36 -8.05
N GLN A 80 -10.19 -18.54 -8.58
CA GLN A 80 -9.54 -19.81 -8.27
C GLN A 80 -8.23 -20.00 -9.06
N ASP A 81 -8.09 -19.33 -10.20
CA ASP A 81 -6.88 -19.35 -11.02
C ASP A 81 -5.75 -18.54 -10.38
N ARG A 82 -4.84 -19.26 -9.69
CA ARG A 82 -3.66 -18.68 -9.02
C ARG A 82 -2.60 -18.13 -9.98
N THR A 83 -2.78 -18.22 -11.29
CA THR A 83 -1.86 -17.63 -12.27
C THR A 83 -2.19 -16.17 -12.55
N ARG A 84 -3.42 -15.74 -12.29
CA ARG A 84 -3.92 -14.39 -12.57
C ARG A 84 -4.07 -13.59 -11.28
N HIS A 85 -4.00 -12.28 -11.41
CA HIS A 85 -4.32 -11.37 -10.31
C HIS A 85 -5.74 -10.87 -10.49
N VAL A 86 -6.56 -10.90 -9.42
CA VAL A 86 -7.97 -10.50 -9.50
C VAL A 86 -8.35 -9.59 -8.34
N VAL A 87 -9.07 -8.52 -8.65
CA VAL A 87 -9.72 -7.67 -7.65
C VAL A 87 -11.23 -7.89 -7.74
N SER A 88 -11.84 -8.30 -6.62
CA SER A 88 -13.27 -8.59 -6.51
C SER A 88 -14.00 -7.47 -5.78
N TYR A 89 -14.93 -6.80 -6.45
CA TYR A 89 -15.79 -5.76 -5.91
C TYR A 89 -17.20 -6.31 -5.67
N THR A 90 -17.47 -6.80 -4.46
CA THR A 90 -18.74 -7.43 -4.10
C THR A 90 -19.74 -6.40 -3.62
N TYR A 91 -20.83 -6.20 -4.36
CA TYR A 91 -21.96 -5.33 -4.01
C TYR A 91 -23.03 -6.06 -3.21
N SER A 92 -23.28 -7.32 -3.57
CA SER A 92 -24.17 -8.23 -2.84
C SER A 92 -23.76 -9.68 -3.11
N ARG A 93 -24.38 -10.63 -2.40
CA ARG A 93 -24.22 -12.08 -2.64
C ARG A 93 -24.39 -12.49 -4.11
N ASN A 94 -25.19 -11.74 -4.87
CA ASN A 94 -25.53 -12.03 -6.26
C ASN A 94 -25.01 -10.96 -7.24
N HIS A 95 -24.08 -10.10 -6.80
CA HIS A 95 -23.46 -9.09 -7.66
C HIS A 95 -22.03 -8.84 -7.21
N THR A 96 -21.08 -9.39 -7.95
CA THR A 96 -19.65 -9.05 -7.83
C THR A 96 -19.08 -8.67 -9.19
N VAL A 97 -18.31 -7.59 -9.23
CA VAL A 97 -17.51 -7.23 -10.40
C VAL A 97 -16.08 -7.73 -10.18
N LEU A 98 -15.56 -8.50 -11.11
CA LEU A 98 -14.19 -9.02 -11.11
C LEU A 98 -13.37 -8.21 -12.11
N VAL A 99 -12.26 -7.65 -11.64
CA VAL A 99 -11.25 -7.01 -12.50
C VAL A 99 -10.03 -7.92 -12.52
N GLU A 100 -9.79 -8.53 -13.67
CA GLU A 100 -8.63 -9.38 -13.92
C GLU A 100 -7.43 -8.52 -14.34
N TYR A 101 -6.25 -8.98 -13.94
CA TYR A 101 -4.97 -8.37 -14.28
C TYR A 101 -4.07 -9.42 -14.93
N THR A 102 -3.39 -9.00 -15.99
CA THR A 102 -2.40 -9.81 -16.70
C THR A 102 -0.99 -9.40 -16.31
N PRO A 103 0.01 -10.29 -16.43
CA PRO A 103 1.40 -9.94 -16.22
C PRO A 103 1.84 -8.78 -17.13
N ASP A 104 2.58 -7.84 -16.56
CA ASP A 104 3.19 -6.72 -17.26
C ASP A 104 4.70 -6.73 -17.01
N VAL A 105 5.44 -7.21 -18.00
CA VAL A 105 6.90 -7.35 -17.92
C VAL A 105 7.63 -6.02 -17.91
N THR A 106 6.96 -4.90 -18.24
CA THR A 106 7.58 -3.56 -18.26
C THR A 106 7.58 -2.89 -16.89
N LYS A 107 7.01 -3.54 -15.86
CA LYS A 107 6.93 -3.01 -14.50
C LYS A 107 7.39 -4.05 -13.49
N ASP A 108 7.82 -3.56 -12.34
CA ASP A 108 8.02 -4.37 -11.14
C ASP A 108 6.99 -3.99 -10.09
N MET A 109 6.41 -5.00 -9.43
CA MET A 109 5.48 -4.83 -8.32
C MET A 109 6.15 -5.21 -7.00
N PHE A 110 5.94 -4.37 -5.99
CA PHE A 110 6.34 -4.61 -4.60
C PHE A 110 5.12 -4.47 -3.69
N GLN A 111 4.96 -5.38 -2.74
CA GLN A 111 3.83 -5.37 -1.81
C GLN A 111 4.26 -5.12 -0.38
N VAL A 112 3.49 -4.29 0.32
CA VAL A 112 3.71 -3.95 1.73
C VAL A 112 2.48 -4.38 2.53
N GLY A 113 2.70 -4.93 3.72
CA GLY A 113 1.62 -5.33 4.61
C GLY A 113 2.14 -5.97 5.88
N ARG A 114 1.25 -6.34 6.80
CA ARG A 114 1.65 -7.01 8.05
C ARG A 114 1.76 -8.53 7.94
N SER A 115 1.35 -9.12 6.81
CA SER A 115 1.48 -10.58 6.64
C SER A 115 2.96 -10.97 6.49
N SER A 116 3.33 -12.13 7.03
CA SER A 116 4.63 -12.76 6.82
C SER A 116 4.67 -13.64 5.56
N GLU A 117 3.55 -13.71 4.81
CA GLU A 117 3.47 -14.48 3.57
C GLU A 117 4.49 -14.01 2.53
N THR A 118 4.94 -14.92 1.67
CA THR A 118 6.10 -14.71 0.80
C THR A 118 5.89 -13.65 -0.26
N GLN A 119 4.64 -13.37 -0.66
CA GLN A 119 4.31 -12.32 -1.63
C GLN A 119 4.37 -10.90 -1.04
N ILE A 120 4.55 -10.75 0.27
CA ILE A 120 4.86 -9.46 0.89
C ILE A 120 6.38 -9.25 0.84
N ASP A 121 6.78 -8.19 0.15
CA ASP A 121 8.19 -7.79 0.02
C ASP A 121 8.66 -7.04 1.28
N PHE A 122 7.80 -6.18 1.83
CA PHE A 122 8.10 -5.41 3.03
C PHE A 122 7.04 -5.62 4.12
N THR A 123 7.42 -6.39 5.14
CA THR A 123 6.54 -6.64 6.29
C THR A 123 6.63 -5.49 7.29
N VAL A 124 5.50 -4.80 7.51
CA VAL A 124 5.40 -3.68 8.47
C VAL A 124 4.42 -4.07 9.58
N VAL A 125 4.84 -3.86 10.83
CA VAL A 125 4.03 -4.05 12.04
C VAL A 125 3.78 -2.72 12.74
N ASP A 126 2.74 -2.64 13.57
CA ASP A 126 2.40 -1.40 14.25
C ASP A 126 3.60 -0.89 15.07
N THR A 127 3.90 0.40 14.94
CA THR A 127 5.05 1.04 15.59
C THR A 127 5.01 0.95 17.11
N TRP A 128 3.83 0.93 17.72
CA TRP A 128 3.68 0.74 19.17
C TRP A 128 3.98 -0.70 19.62
N LEU A 129 3.80 -1.70 18.75
CA LEU A 129 4.23 -3.09 18.99
C LEU A 129 5.76 -3.22 18.85
N ALA A 130 6.35 -2.49 17.92
CA ALA A 130 7.79 -2.53 17.67
C ALA A 130 8.62 -1.73 18.68
N SER A 131 8.04 -0.70 19.32
CA SER A 131 8.73 0.20 20.26
C SER A 131 8.84 -0.33 21.70
N GLY A 132 8.63 -1.62 21.94
CA GLY A 132 8.93 -2.23 23.25
C GLY A 132 8.08 -1.73 24.42
N GLY A 133 6.82 -1.34 24.20
CA GLY A 133 5.81 -1.31 25.28
C GLY A 133 5.47 0.04 25.93
N ASN A 134 5.99 1.19 25.47
CA ASN A 134 5.71 2.49 26.11
C ASN A 134 4.94 3.52 25.28
N ILE A 135 4.45 3.17 24.08
CA ILE A 135 3.62 4.09 23.28
C ILE A 135 2.16 3.63 23.37
N LEU A 136 1.35 4.39 24.11
CA LEU A 136 -0.10 4.21 24.17
C LEU A 136 -0.71 4.36 22.76
N PRO A 137 -1.72 3.56 22.38
CA PRO A 137 -2.44 3.77 21.13
C PRO A 137 -3.06 5.18 21.12
N PRO A 138 -3.05 5.89 19.98
CA PRO A 138 -3.75 7.17 19.88
C PRO A 138 -5.27 6.89 20.00
N GLY A 139 -5.89 7.31 21.09
CA GLY A 139 -7.36 7.30 21.26
C GLY A 139 -7.97 6.21 22.15
N GLY A 140 -7.19 5.50 22.98
CA GLY A 140 -7.72 4.48 23.91
C GLY A 140 -7.69 4.92 25.38
N ASN A 141 -8.85 5.21 25.98
CA ASN A 141 -9.02 5.50 27.41
C ASN A 141 -8.90 4.22 28.28
N SER A 142 -7.78 3.49 28.24
CA SER A 142 -7.58 2.33 29.12
C SER A 142 -6.10 2.08 29.43
N PRO A 143 -5.68 2.16 30.71
CA PRO A 143 -4.29 2.01 31.10
C PRO A 143 -4.00 0.55 31.44
N ARG A 144 -3.83 -0.35 30.45
CA ARG A 144 -3.17 -1.66 30.66
C ARG A 144 -2.43 -2.12 29.42
N CYS A 145 -1.16 -1.75 29.31
CA CYS A 145 -0.21 -2.44 28.45
C CYS A 145 0.12 -3.79 29.10
N VAL A 146 -0.48 -4.87 28.62
CA VAL A 146 -0.10 -6.23 29.02
C VAL A 146 0.93 -6.72 28.01
N MET A 147 2.18 -6.86 28.47
CA MET A 147 3.25 -7.58 27.78
C MET A 147 2.75 -8.97 27.37
N PRO A 148 3.25 -9.59 26.28
CA PRO A 148 3.08 -11.03 26.10
C PRO A 148 4.05 -11.73 27.07
N GLN A 149 3.69 -11.77 28.36
CA GLN A 149 4.13 -12.88 29.19
C GLN A 149 3.41 -14.13 28.65
N GLN A 150 4.16 -15.22 28.53
CA GLN A 150 3.62 -16.54 28.21
C GLN A 150 2.32 -16.73 28.99
N ALA A 151 1.21 -16.85 28.27
CA ALA A 151 -0.08 -17.06 28.86
C ALA A 151 -0.06 -18.42 29.56
N ASP A 152 0.02 -18.40 30.88
CA ASP A 152 -0.62 -19.41 31.70
C ASP A 152 -2.14 -19.21 31.56
N ASP A 153 -2.84 -20.31 31.28
CA ASP A 153 -4.27 -20.38 31.06
C ASP A 153 -5.00 -19.91 32.31
N SER A 154 -5.69 -18.76 32.27
CA SER A 154 -6.87 -18.48 33.13
C SER A 154 -7.47 -17.08 33.06
N ASN A 155 -6.99 -16.13 32.24
CA ASN A 155 -7.71 -14.85 32.08
C ASN A 155 -7.56 -14.24 30.68
N GLY A 156 -8.61 -14.39 29.88
CA GLY A 156 -8.70 -14.02 28.45
C GLY A 156 -8.60 -12.52 28.16
N GLY A 157 -7.43 -11.93 28.35
CA GLY A 157 -7.09 -10.63 27.78
C GLY A 157 -7.12 -10.71 26.26
N ARG A 158 -7.97 -9.92 25.61
CA ARG A 158 -8.05 -9.88 24.14
C ARG A 158 -6.69 -9.44 23.58
N PRO A 159 -6.06 -10.19 22.66
CA PRO A 159 -4.83 -9.76 22.02
C PRO A 159 -5.07 -8.43 21.30
N ILE A 160 -4.17 -7.47 21.49
CA ILE A 160 -4.29 -6.14 20.89
C ILE A 160 -4.27 -6.30 19.36
N SER A 161 -5.29 -5.75 18.70
CA SER A 161 -5.47 -5.92 17.26
C SER A 161 -4.62 -4.90 16.48
N SER A 162 -3.81 -5.40 15.55
CA SER A 162 -3.08 -4.57 14.59
C SER A 162 -4.06 -3.82 13.68
N THR A 163 -3.79 -2.53 13.44
CA THR A 163 -4.61 -1.70 12.54
C THR A 163 -4.12 -1.73 11.09
N ILE A 164 -2.95 -2.33 10.85
CA ILE A 164 -2.34 -2.48 9.53
C ILE A 164 -3.00 -3.63 8.78
N SER A 165 -3.24 -3.46 7.49
CA SER A 165 -3.81 -4.51 6.64
C SER A 165 -2.77 -5.59 6.35
N ARG A 166 -3.19 -6.87 6.27
CA ARG A 166 -2.31 -8.00 5.91
C ARG A 166 -1.61 -7.79 4.58
N TYR A 167 -2.35 -7.26 3.61
CA TYR A 167 -1.89 -6.88 2.28
C TYR A 167 -2.32 -5.42 2.07
N ALA A 168 -1.47 -4.46 2.44
CA ALA A 168 -1.86 -3.07 2.62
C ALA A 168 -1.85 -2.28 1.32
N CYS A 169 -0.75 -2.34 0.56
CA CYS A 169 -0.60 -1.61 -0.69
C CYS A 169 0.36 -2.31 -1.66
N ARG A 170 0.33 -1.84 -2.90
CA ARG A 170 1.26 -2.20 -3.98
C ARG A 170 1.98 -0.95 -4.45
N ILE A 171 3.26 -1.08 -4.73
CA ILE A 171 4.06 -0.08 -5.42
C ILE A 171 4.45 -0.69 -6.76
N LEU A 172 4.01 -0.09 -7.85
CA LEU A 172 4.42 -0.48 -9.19
C LEU A 172 5.45 0.53 -9.69
N VAL A 173 6.57 0.04 -10.20
CA VAL A 173 7.64 0.88 -10.75
C VAL A 173 7.86 0.52 -12.21
N ASP A 174 7.90 1.54 -13.06
CA ASP A 174 8.24 1.37 -14.47
C ASP A 174 9.71 0.91 -14.60
N ARG A 175 9.97 -0.15 -15.37
CA ARG A 175 11.33 -0.65 -15.59
C ARG A 175 12.15 0.25 -16.50
N ASP A 176 11.49 1.06 -17.31
CA ASP A 176 12.11 2.06 -18.18
C ASP A 176 12.30 3.38 -17.41
N GLN A 177 13.31 4.16 -17.80
CA GLN A 177 13.53 5.49 -17.22
C GLN A 177 12.30 6.39 -17.52
N PRO A 178 11.86 7.24 -16.57
CA PRO A 178 12.56 7.64 -15.33
C PRO A 178 12.26 6.77 -14.09
N HIS A 179 11.82 5.52 -14.27
CA HIS A 179 11.45 4.61 -13.18
C HIS A 179 10.35 5.14 -12.28
N THR A 180 9.29 5.68 -12.89
CA THR A 180 8.16 6.23 -12.15
C THR A 180 7.53 5.17 -11.24
N ALA A 181 7.48 5.45 -9.95
CA ALA A 181 6.81 4.64 -8.95
C ALA A 181 5.38 5.14 -8.72
N ARG A 182 4.41 4.22 -8.68
CA ARG A 182 2.99 4.51 -8.43
C ARG A 182 2.48 3.66 -7.27
N LEU A 183 1.72 4.28 -6.37
CA LEU A 183 1.13 3.63 -5.20
C LEU A 183 -0.31 3.22 -5.49
N TYR A 184 -0.69 2.02 -5.06
CA TYR A 184 -2.05 1.50 -5.17
C TYR A 184 -2.48 0.92 -3.84
N ALA A 185 -3.72 1.18 -3.42
CA ALA A 185 -4.25 0.56 -2.22
C ALA A 185 -4.53 -0.94 -2.43
N ALA A 186 -4.52 -1.67 -1.32
CA ALA A 186 -4.59 -3.13 -1.24
C ALA A 186 -3.38 -3.85 -1.86
N GLY A 187 -3.03 -4.99 -1.29
CA GLY A 187 -2.12 -5.98 -1.88
C GLY A 187 -2.83 -7.30 -2.12
N PHE A 188 -2.32 -8.10 -3.05
CA PHE A 188 -2.83 -9.43 -3.33
C PHE A 188 -2.38 -10.44 -2.26
N ASP A 189 -3.30 -11.33 -1.92
CA ASP A 189 -3.02 -12.49 -1.07
C ASP A 189 -2.18 -13.57 -1.80
N ALA A 190 -1.91 -14.69 -1.12
CA ALA A 190 -1.10 -15.78 -1.69
C ALA A 190 -1.77 -16.46 -2.89
N SER A 191 -3.09 -16.28 -3.06
CA SER A 191 -3.85 -16.74 -4.22
C SER A 191 -4.00 -15.66 -5.29
N ARG A 192 -3.27 -14.55 -5.18
CA ARG A 192 -3.27 -13.41 -6.10
C ARG A 192 -4.61 -12.66 -6.16
N ASN A 193 -5.34 -12.62 -5.04
CA ASN A 193 -6.65 -11.99 -4.96
C ASN A 193 -6.69 -10.79 -4.01
N VAL A 194 -7.56 -9.83 -4.34
CA VAL A 194 -7.98 -8.73 -3.47
C VAL A 194 -9.50 -8.77 -3.37
N PHE A 195 -10.06 -8.68 -2.16
CA PHE A 195 -11.50 -8.71 -1.93
C PHE A 195 -12.00 -7.43 -1.27
N LEU A 196 -12.88 -6.70 -1.95
CA LEU A 196 -13.64 -5.58 -1.42
C LEU A 196 -15.08 -6.06 -1.19
N GLY A 197 -15.40 -6.35 0.07
CA GLY A 197 -16.71 -6.86 0.45
C GLY A 197 -17.85 -5.85 0.34
N GLU A 198 -19.05 -6.29 0.72
CA GLU A 198 -20.29 -5.48 0.64
C GLU A 198 -20.16 -4.13 1.36
N LYS A 199 -19.46 -4.10 2.50
CA LYS A 199 -19.23 -2.90 3.32
C LYS A 199 -18.13 -1.97 2.83
N ALA A 200 -17.32 -2.38 1.85
CA ALA A 200 -16.27 -1.54 1.30
C ALA A 200 -16.85 -0.44 0.40
N THR A 201 -16.28 0.75 0.49
CA THR A 201 -16.60 1.88 -0.39
C THR A 201 -16.10 1.58 -1.80
N LYS A 202 -17.02 1.51 -2.75
CA LYS A 202 -16.76 1.14 -4.15
C LYS A 202 -17.72 1.88 -5.07
N TRP A 203 -17.29 2.13 -6.30
CA TRP A 203 -18.06 2.89 -7.28
C TRP A 203 -17.62 2.58 -8.69
N THR A 204 -18.47 2.95 -9.65
CA THR A 204 -18.12 2.98 -11.07
C THR A 204 -17.71 4.40 -11.45
N LYS A 205 -16.53 4.54 -12.05
CA LYS A 205 -15.99 5.78 -12.60
C LYS A 205 -16.77 6.20 -13.85
N LYS A 206 -16.58 7.44 -14.30
CA LYS A 206 -17.23 7.97 -15.50
C LYS A 206 -16.89 7.21 -16.79
N ASN A 207 -15.71 6.58 -16.84
CA ASN A 207 -15.26 5.75 -17.96
C ASN A 207 -15.81 4.30 -17.89
N GLY A 208 -16.65 3.96 -16.90
CA GLY A 208 -17.21 2.63 -16.72
C GLY A 208 -16.34 1.67 -15.90
N GLU A 209 -15.12 2.05 -15.52
CA GLU A 209 -14.27 1.21 -14.67
C GLU A 209 -14.74 1.22 -13.22
N VAL A 210 -14.49 0.12 -12.50
CA VAL A 210 -14.81 0.01 -11.07
C VAL A 210 -13.58 0.32 -10.23
N ASP A 211 -13.80 0.99 -9.10
CA ASP A 211 -12.79 1.30 -8.12
C ASP A 211 -13.35 1.24 -6.70
N GLY A 212 -12.48 1.31 -5.71
CA GLY A 212 -12.86 1.31 -4.32
C GLY A 212 -11.73 1.69 -3.39
N LEU A 213 -12.09 1.83 -2.12
CA LEU A 213 -11.15 2.09 -1.03
C LEU A 213 -11.09 0.89 -0.10
N THR A 214 -9.91 0.65 0.47
CA THR A 214 -9.76 -0.32 1.57
C THR A 214 -10.42 0.21 2.83
N THR A 215 -10.76 -0.65 3.79
CA THR A 215 -11.50 -0.24 5.00
C THR A 215 -10.84 0.94 5.74
N ASN A 216 -9.53 0.89 5.97
CA ASN A 216 -8.80 1.91 6.73
C ASN A 216 -8.09 2.96 5.85
N GLY A 217 -8.11 2.78 4.53
CA GLY A 217 -7.43 3.65 3.57
C GLY A 217 -5.91 3.47 3.53
N ILE A 218 -5.31 3.87 2.40
CA ILE A 218 -3.87 4.09 2.25
C ILE A 218 -3.70 5.57 1.96
N LEU A 219 -2.93 6.25 2.81
CA LEU A 219 -2.75 7.70 2.71
C LEU A 219 -1.37 8.02 2.15
N ILE A 220 -1.30 9.05 1.32
CA ILE A 220 -0.05 9.56 0.73
C ILE A 220 0.03 11.08 0.97
N LEU A 221 1.25 11.56 1.17
CA LEU A 221 1.56 12.98 1.27
C LEU A 221 2.85 13.21 0.49
N HIS A 222 2.81 14.15 -0.44
CA HIS A 222 3.99 14.65 -1.14
C HIS A 222 4.37 16.01 -0.53
N PRO A 223 5.47 16.08 0.25
CA PRO A 223 5.94 17.36 0.77
C PRO A 223 6.26 18.30 -0.38
N HIS A 224 5.85 19.57 -0.29
CA HIS A 224 6.24 20.64 -1.23
C HIS A 224 5.78 20.47 -2.69
N ARG A 225 4.74 19.68 -2.98
CA ARG A 225 4.22 19.44 -4.35
C ARG A 225 3.99 20.74 -5.17
N THR A 226 3.64 21.83 -4.51
CA THR A 226 3.31 23.11 -5.15
C THR A 226 4.51 23.96 -5.57
N ARG A 227 5.76 23.54 -5.29
CA ARG A 227 6.97 24.23 -5.80
C ARG A 227 7.44 23.73 -7.17
N ASP A 228 6.99 22.56 -7.61
CA ASP A 228 7.47 21.94 -8.86
C ASP A 228 6.65 22.31 -10.10
N SER A 229 5.56 23.08 -9.94
CA SER A 229 4.92 23.74 -11.09
C SER A 229 5.83 24.89 -11.54
N ALA A 230 6.38 24.79 -12.75
CA ALA A 230 7.26 25.79 -13.37
C ALA A 230 6.68 27.22 -13.48
N ASP A 231 5.40 27.40 -13.11
CA ASP A 231 4.71 28.69 -13.05
C ASP A 231 4.72 29.33 -11.64
N ALA A 232 5.34 28.70 -10.64
CA ALA A 232 5.54 29.31 -9.32
C ALA A 232 6.74 30.26 -9.34
N ALA A 233 6.68 31.28 -10.20
CA ALA A 233 7.54 32.44 -10.10
C ALA A 233 7.23 33.14 -8.77
N ASP A 234 8.20 33.14 -7.84
CA ASP A 234 8.35 34.07 -6.71
C ASP A 234 7.06 34.63 -6.08
N ASP A 235 6.03 33.81 -5.88
CA ASP A 235 4.81 34.26 -5.23
C ASP A 235 4.88 33.91 -3.75
N GLU A 236 5.60 34.76 -3.00
CA GLU A 236 5.59 34.85 -1.52
C GLU A 236 4.18 35.16 -0.95
N GLN A 237 3.12 35.10 -1.75
CA GLN A 237 1.79 35.63 -1.45
C GLN A 237 0.62 34.68 -1.77
N ILE A 238 0.79 33.37 -1.59
CA ILE A 238 -0.37 32.46 -1.39
C ILE A 238 -0.40 31.99 0.07
N PRO A 239 -1.12 32.69 0.97
CA PRO A 239 -1.12 32.39 2.42
C PRO A 239 -1.73 31.03 2.77
N ASP A 240 -2.54 30.45 1.87
CA ASP A 240 -3.43 29.33 2.15
C ASP A 240 -3.12 28.06 1.36
N ASN A 241 -1.91 27.90 0.84
CA ASN A 241 -1.52 26.65 0.20
C ASN A 241 -0.94 25.67 1.24
N PRO A 242 -1.71 24.67 1.72
CA PRO A 242 -1.22 23.74 2.71
C PRO A 242 -0.04 22.92 2.17
N MET A 243 1.14 23.15 2.74
CA MET A 243 2.38 22.45 2.39
C MET A 243 2.33 20.92 2.65
N TYR A 244 1.39 20.47 3.47
CA TYR A 244 1.27 19.11 3.98
C TYR A 244 -0.17 18.61 3.86
N VAL A 245 -0.58 18.21 2.65
CA VAL A 245 -1.91 17.63 2.42
C VAL A 245 -1.81 16.13 2.31
N TRP A 246 -2.54 15.44 3.18
CA TRP A 246 -2.77 14.01 3.04
C TRP A 246 -3.88 13.74 2.03
N ARG A 247 -3.63 12.77 1.15
CA ARG A 247 -4.61 12.23 0.22
C ARG A 247 -4.82 10.75 0.48
N GLU A 248 -5.97 10.24 0.08
CA GLU A 248 -6.25 8.81 0.09
C GLU A 248 -6.09 8.23 -1.32
N VAL A 249 -5.40 7.10 -1.42
CA VAL A 249 -5.14 6.38 -2.67
C VAL A 249 -6.16 5.26 -2.82
N SER A 250 -6.76 5.13 -4.00
CA SER A 250 -7.70 4.06 -4.29
C SER A 250 -7.02 2.75 -4.68
N VAL A 251 -7.81 1.66 -4.78
CA VAL A 251 -7.31 0.36 -5.24
C VAL A 251 -6.83 0.43 -6.68
N ASP A 252 -7.39 1.34 -7.47
CA ASP A 252 -6.98 1.64 -8.83
C ASP A 252 -5.91 2.74 -8.96
N GLY A 253 -5.44 3.32 -7.84
CA GLY A 253 -4.38 4.32 -7.82
C GLY A 253 -4.85 5.76 -8.10
N ASP A 254 -6.16 6.04 -8.09
CA ASP A 254 -6.68 7.40 -8.14
C ASP A 254 -6.52 8.10 -6.79
N ILE A 255 -6.35 9.43 -6.82
CA ILE A 255 -6.15 10.27 -5.64
C ILE A 255 -7.47 10.93 -5.19
N TYR A 256 -7.74 10.86 -3.88
CA TYR A 256 -8.93 11.40 -3.24
C TYR A 256 -8.57 12.26 -2.03
N THR A 257 -9.43 13.22 -1.69
CA THR A 257 -9.35 13.90 -0.38
C THR A 257 -9.61 12.89 0.75
N LEU A 258 -9.22 13.25 1.97
CA LEU A 258 -9.53 12.44 3.14
C LEU A 258 -11.04 12.28 3.32
N ARG A 259 -11.43 11.14 3.88
CA ARG A 259 -12.78 10.94 4.43
C ARG A 259 -12.97 11.83 5.65
N GLU A 260 -14.23 12.12 5.98
CA GLU A 260 -14.59 12.88 7.18
C GLU A 260 -14.00 12.28 8.46
N THR A 261 -14.07 10.96 8.59
CA THR A 261 -13.41 10.19 9.65
C THR A 261 -12.71 8.98 9.08
N ARG A 262 -11.62 8.56 9.74
CA ARG A 262 -10.88 7.36 9.31
C ARG A 262 -11.83 6.16 9.31
N SER A 263 -11.79 5.38 8.24
CA SER A 263 -12.65 4.22 8.03
C SER A 263 -14.14 4.50 7.81
N SER A 264 -14.54 5.75 7.61
CA SER A 264 -15.90 6.10 7.15
C SER A 264 -16.22 5.42 5.82
N SER A 265 -17.49 5.05 5.60
CA SER A 265 -17.93 4.49 4.31
C SER A 265 -18.06 5.54 3.20
N THR A 266 -18.04 6.82 3.55
CA THR A 266 -18.10 7.93 2.59
C THR A 266 -16.69 8.28 2.12
N ARG A 267 -16.45 8.15 0.81
CA ARG A 267 -15.18 8.58 0.19
C ARG A 267 -15.07 10.11 0.19
N GLY A 268 -13.84 10.61 0.14
CA GLY A 268 -13.59 12.01 -0.22
C GLY A 268 -13.84 12.31 -1.70
N ASP A 269 -13.56 13.54 -2.09
CA ASP A 269 -13.67 14.02 -3.47
C ASP A 269 -12.44 13.62 -4.30
N ARG A 270 -12.65 13.33 -5.58
CA ARG A 270 -11.55 12.97 -6.49
C ARG A 270 -10.71 14.20 -6.80
N VAL A 271 -9.41 14.12 -6.58
CA VAL A 271 -8.45 15.16 -6.93
C VAL A 271 -7.83 14.80 -8.28
N ARG A 272 -8.23 15.48 -9.35
CA ARG A 272 -7.85 15.09 -10.72
C ARG A 272 -6.47 15.56 -11.14
N ASP A 273 -6.00 16.63 -10.51
CA ASP A 273 -4.71 17.27 -10.82
C ASP A 273 -3.57 16.57 -10.07
N GLU A 274 -3.88 15.53 -9.28
CA GLU A 274 -2.94 14.77 -8.49
C GLU A 274 -2.87 13.31 -8.95
N THR A 275 -1.64 12.85 -9.21
CA THR A 275 -1.25 11.44 -9.40
C THR A 275 -0.22 11.01 -8.39
#